data_AF-A0A8C4KNF6-F1
#
_entry.id   AF-A0A8C4KNF6-F1
#
_cell.length_a   1.000
_cell.length_b   1.000
_cell.length_c   1.000
_cell.angle_alpha   90.00
_cell.angle_beta   90.00
_cell.angle_gamma   90.00
#
_symmetry.space_group_name_H-M   'P 1'
#
loop_
_entity.id
_entity.type
_entity.pdbx_description
1 polymer ?
#
loop_
_entity_poly.entity_id
_entity_poly.type
_entity_poly.pdbx_seq_one_letter_code
_entity_poly.pdbx_strand_id
1 'polypeptide(L)'
;MPGTAIKNFSCVIYNVSLMNCTWHEGRDAPGDTQYFLYWQNSREEEEKECELYVKDENGRHMGCHFQNVTIKDTITYFVVNGSSKDSLIQFYDQYIDLYTIEKLPPPLNVTANCGGIQKDCIIQWQRPQISHSSKDRCFIYEVDIKHKANPEEKTKDTYITERKKNYTFQNFNKKKRYLLKIRAAGNGCLVNTAWGEWSAPVKFGNEEVISPSVLVLLLIAVATLLAAILTIFFCKRTGYWKAAFPQIPEPKNAFRVLPDTTLETECKMQSITPDTEEIILVAEVMK
;
A
#
# COMPACT_ATOMS: atom_id res chain seq x y z
N MET A 1 0.34 36.85 40.93
CA MET A 1 -1.07 36.69 41.38
C MET A 1 -1.61 35.35 40.86
N PRO A 2 -2.47 34.63 41.60
CA PRO A 2 -3.04 33.37 41.10
C PRO A 2 -3.79 33.62 39.79
N GLY A 3 -3.68 32.69 38.82
CA GLY A 3 -4.40 32.77 37.54
C GLY A 3 -3.71 33.55 36.42
N THR A 4 -2.54 34.14 36.68
CA THR A 4 -1.73 34.86 35.68
C THR A 4 -0.78 33.97 34.88
N ALA A 5 -0.44 32.77 35.39
CA ALA A 5 0.40 31.81 34.69
C ALA A 5 -0.29 31.28 33.41
N ILE A 6 0.53 30.92 32.43
CA ILE A 6 0.07 30.34 31.17
C ILE A 6 -0.73 29.04 31.39
N LYS A 7 -1.51 28.65 30.39
CA LYS A 7 -2.31 27.42 30.37
C LYS A 7 -2.03 26.58 29.14
N ASN A 8 -2.36 25.29 29.21
CA ASN A 8 -2.24 24.35 28.09
C ASN A 8 -0.85 24.35 27.44
N PHE A 9 0.21 24.39 28.26
CA PHE A 9 1.56 24.22 27.76
C PHE A 9 1.70 22.83 27.14
N SER A 10 2.19 22.78 25.90
CA SER A 10 2.42 21.54 25.17
C SER A 10 3.58 21.72 24.21
N CYS A 11 4.42 20.70 24.10
CA CYS A 11 5.53 20.65 23.15
C CYS A 11 5.45 19.38 22.31
N VAL A 12 5.95 19.44 21.07
CA VAL A 12 6.10 18.30 20.17
C VAL A 12 7.44 18.38 19.45
N ILE A 13 8.20 17.29 19.47
CA ILE A 13 9.42 17.15 18.68
C ILE A 13 9.08 16.44 17.36
N TYR A 14 9.60 16.93 16.25
CA TYR A 14 9.38 16.38 14.91
C TYR A 14 10.61 16.60 14.04
N ASN A 15 10.68 15.92 12.88
CA ASN A 15 11.81 16.02 11.96
C ASN A 15 13.18 15.87 12.66
N VAL A 16 13.29 14.91 13.59
CA VAL A 16 14.52 14.52 14.31
C VAL A 16 15.01 15.50 15.39
N SER A 17 14.97 16.82 15.16
CA SER A 17 15.51 17.81 16.10
C SER A 17 14.70 19.09 16.25
N LEU A 18 13.59 19.24 15.52
CA LEU A 18 12.74 20.43 15.61
C LEU A 18 11.75 20.26 16.76
N MET A 19 11.50 21.32 17.54
CA MET A 19 10.50 21.30 18.59
C MET A 19 9.60 22.53 18.51
N ASN A 20 8.30 22.32 18.56
CA ASN A 20 7.32 23.39 18.71
C ASN A 20 6.69 23.29 20.09
N CYS A 21 6.65 24.39 20.81
CA CYS A 21 5.91 24.53 22.05
C CYS A 21 4.83 25.60 21.90
N THR A 22 3.68 25.41 22.53
CA THR A 22 2.56 26.36 22.50
C THR A 22 1.90 26.45 23.86
N TRP A 23 1.31 27.59 24.16
CA TRP A 23 0.51 27.81 25.37
C TRP A 23 -0.59 28.85 25.12
N HIS A 24 -1.49 28.98 26.08
CA HIS A 24 -2.47 30.05 26.18
C HIS A 24 -2.14 31.00 27.32
N GLU A 25 -2.64 32.22 27.21
CA GLU A 25 -2.49 33.24 28.23
C GLU A 25 -3.19 32.83 29.54
N GLY A 26 -2.68 33.36 30.65
CA GLY A 26 -3.34 33.25 31.93
C GLY A 26 -4.69 33.96 31.88
N ARG A 27 -5.70 33.41 32.57
CA ARG A 27 -7.05 34.01 32.59
C ARG A 27 -7.01 35.44 33.15
N ASP A 28 -6.17 35.64 34.16
CA ASP A 28 -6.06 36.88 34.91
C ASP A 28 -4.79 37.65 34.52
N ALA A 29 -4.13 37.26 33.42
CA ALA A 29 -2.94 37.93 32.92
C ALA A 29 -3.33 39.29 32.28
N PRO A 30 -2.67 40.40 32.64
CA PRO A 30 -2.86 41.68 31.98
C PRO A 30 -2.60 41.63 30.47
N GLY A 31 -3.27 42.50 29.71
CA GLY A 31 -3.13 42.55 28.26
C GLY A 31 -1.73 42.91 27.76
N ASP A 32 -0.91 43.58 28.58
CA ASP A 32 0.48 43.93 28.27
C ASP A 32 1.49 42.81 28.60
N THR A 33 1.00 41.64 29.04
CA THR A 33 1.87 40.52 29.42
C THR A 33 2.68 40.00 28.23
N GLN A 34 3.99 39.90 28.41
CA GLN A 34 4.91 39.23 27.49
C GLN A 34 5.53 37.99 28.14
N TYR A 35 5.57 36.89 27.41
CA TYR A 35 6.05 35.59 27.91
C TYR A 35 7.43 35.21 27.36
N PHE A 36 8.19 34.44 28.14
CA PHE A 36 9.52 33.98 27.76
C PHE A 36 9.71 32.52 28.16
N LEU A 37 10.12 31.67 27.20
CA LEU A 37 10.29 30.23 27.42
C LEU A 37 11.77 29.89 27.54
N TYR A 38 12.12 29.14 28.58
CA TYR A 38 13.43 28.57 28.81
C TYR A 38 13.35 27.05 29.04
N TRP A 39 14.39 26.33 28.67
CA TRP A 39 14.50 24.90 28.93
C TRP A 39 15.93 24.43 29.21
N GLN A 40 16.07 23.34 29.97
CA GLN A 40 17.36 22.71 30.26
C GLN A 40 17.21 21.19 30.41
N ASN A 41 18.13 20.41 29.82
CA ASN A 41 18.10 18.94 29.90
C ASN A 41 18.53 18.39 31.26
N SER A 42 19.34 19.14 32.00
CA SER A 42 19.88 18.76 33.30
C SER A 42 20.20 20.02 34.11
N ARG A 43 20.32 19.90 35.43
CA ARG A 43 20.63 21.04 36.32
C ARG A 43 22.04 21.60 36.14
N GLU A 44 22.91 20.86 35.44
CA GLU A 44 24.31 21.23 35.20
C GLU A 44 24.49 21.92 33.84
N GLU A 45 23.46 21.89 32.98
CA GLU A 45 23.47 22.54 31.67
C GLU A 45 22.95 23.97 31.76
N GLU A 46 23.45 24.84 30.88
CA GLU A 46 22.93 26.19 30.74
C GLU A 46 21.48 26.18 30.25
N GLU A 47 20.68 27.08 30.83
CA GLU A 47 19.31 27.33 30.39
C GLU A 47 19.30 27.90 28.95
N LYS A 48 18.48 27.31 28.09
CA LYS A 48 18.32 27.76 26.71
C LYS A 48 17.02 28.53 26.55
N GLU A 49 17.11 29.79 26.15
CA GLU A 49 15.94 30.57 25.74
C GLU A 49 15.40 30.08 24.39
N CYS A 50 14.10 30.29 24.18
CA CYS A 50 13.46 30.17 22.87
C CYS A 50 14.24 30.86 21.74
N GLU A 51 14.49 30.12 20.66
CA GLU A 51 15.17 30.66 19.47
C GLU A 51 14.25 31.52 18.62
N LEU A 52 13.00 31.09 18.42
CA LEU A 52 12.03 31.74 17.54
C LEU A 52 10.62 31.70 18.14
N TYR A 53 10.17 32.83 18.69
CA TYR A 53 8.84 32.95 19.28
C TYR A 53 7.73 33.00 18.21
N VAL A 54 6.64 32.27 18.48
CA VAL A 54 5.37 32.40 17.76
C VAL A 54 4.55 33.47 18.48
N LYS A 55 4.09 34.47 17.73
CA LYS A 55 3.38 35.64 18.28
C LYS A 55 1.90 35.62 17.94
N ASP A 56 1.07 36.11 18.84
CA ASP A 56 -0.34 36.43 18.55
C ASP A 56 -0.48 37.76 17.80
N GLU A 57 -1.73 38.15 17.53
CA GLU A 57 -2.09 39.41 16.87
C GLU A 57 -1.60 40.66 17.64
N ASN A 58 -1.43 40.54 18.96
CA ASN A 58 -0.95 41.61 19.84
C ASN A 58 0.58 41.56 20.02
N GLY A 59 1.29 40.64 19.35
CA GLY A 59 2.73 40.48 19.45
C GLY A 59 3.21 39.75 20.72
N ARG A 60 2.30 39.17 21.50
CA ARG A 60 2.63 38.37 22.69
C ARG A 60 3.15 37.00 22.27
N HIS A 61 4.16 36.51 22.97
CA HIS A 61 4.73 35.20 22.72
C HIS A 61 3.78 34.11 23.22
N MET A 62 3.22 33.33 22.30
CA MET A 62 2.26 32.25 22.58
C MET A 62 2.80 30.86 22.23
N GLY A 63 4.05 30.81 21.76
CA GLY A 63 4.73 29.59 21.41
C GLY A 63 6.19 29.82 21.08
N CYS A 64 6.89 28.74 20.82
CA CYS A 64 8.29 28.74 20.49
C CYS A 64 8.62 27.66 19.46
N HIS A 65 9.57 27.95 18.59
CA HIS A 65 10.23 26.99 17.73
C HIS A 65 11.72 26.88 18.09
N PHE A 66 12.20 25.65 18.28
CA PHE A 66 13.61 25.29 18.47
C PHE A 66 14.08 24.43 17.30
N GLN A 67 15.29 24.68 16.80
CA GLN A 67 15.83 23.96 15.64
C GLN A 67 16.74 22.77 16.03
N ASN A 68 17.47 22.90 17.13
CA ASN A 68 18.54 21.97 17.50
C ASN A 68 18.29 21.30 18.86
N VAL A 69 17.15 20.62 18.98
CA VAL A 69 16.82 19.85 20.19
C VAL A 69 17.53 18.50 20.15
N THR A 70 18.21 18.17 21.25
CA THR A 70 18.85 16.88 21.46
C THR A 70 18.11 16.15 22.57
N ILE A 71 17.59 14.95 22.26
CA ILE A 71 16.94 14.09 23.23
C ILE A 71 18.02 13.34 24.01
N LYS A 72 18.05 13.54 25.32
CA LYS A 72 18.97 12.88 26.25
C LYS A 72 18.21 11.92 27.16
N ASP A 73 18.93 11.02 27.82
CA ASP A 73 18.41 10.13 28.88
C ASP A 73 18.31 10.90 30.22
N THR A 74 17.67 12.07 30.19
CA THR A 74 17.45 12.94 31.34
C THR A 74 16.13 13.67 31.22
N ILE A 75 15.52 13.97 32.36
CA ILE A 75 14.28 14.74 32.39
C ILE A 75 14.56 16.22 32.13
N THR A 76 13.85 16.79 31.16
CA THR A 76 14.03 18.19 30.77
C THR A 76 13.11 19.08 31.58
N TYR A 77 13.65 20.19 32.10
CA TYR A 77 12.88 21.22 32.78
C TYR A 77 12.53 22.34 31.82
N PHE A 78 11.25 22.70 31.74
CA PHE A 78 10.72 23.83 31.00
C PHE A 78 10.16 24.87 31.97
N VAL A 79 10.42 26.15 31.70
CA VAL A 79 9.84 27.26 32.46
C VAL A 79 9.39 28.38 31.51
N VAL A 80 8.18 28.89 31.72
CA VAL A 80 7.63 30.06 31.04
C VAL A 80 7.44 31.17 32.04
N ASN A 81 8.25 32.22 31.89
CA ASN A 81 8.15 33.45 32.66
C ASN A 81 7.24 34.46 31.96
N GLY A 82 6.72 35.42 32.72
CA GLY A 82 5.94 36.53 32.20
C GLY A 82 6.39 37.86 32.77
N SER A 83 6.28 38.91 31.96
CA SER A 83 6.54 40.30 32.37
C SER A 83 5.34 41.18 32.01
N SER A 84 4.96 42.08 32.92
CA SER A 84 3.90 43.07 32.73
C SER A 84 4.27 44.30 33.56
N LYS A 85 3.83 45.49 33.12
CA LYS A 85 3.98 46.75 33.86
C LYS A 85 2.97 46.84 35.01
N ASP A 86 1.82 46.19 34.86
CA ASP A 86 0.69 46.31 35.77
C ASP A 86 0.80 45.36 36.95
N SER A 87 1.36 44.16 36.77
CA SER A 87 1.44 43.16 37.84
C SER A 87 2.52 42.11 37.66
N LEU A 88 2.86 41.43 38.77
CA LEU A 88 3.73 40.26 38.77
C LEU A 88 3.00 39.04 38.18
N ILE A 89 3.56 38.51 37.10
CA ILE A 89 3.08 37.32 36.41
C ILE A 89 3.67 36.07 37.05
N GLN A 90 2.81 35.11 37.36
CA GLN A 90 3.24 33.82 37.87
C GLN A 90 3.87 33.01 36.74
N PHE A 91 5.04 32.41 36.99
CA PHE A 91 5.66 31.50 36.03
C PHE A 91 4.93 30.15 35.98
N TYR A 92 5.07 29.45 34.87
CA TYR A 92 4.67 28.06 34.72
C TYR A 92 5.91 27.20 34.52
N ASP A 93 5.96 26.03 35.13
CA ASP A 93 7.04 25.08 34.90
C ASP A 93 6.55 23.64 34.76
N GLN A 94 7.33 22.83 34.04
CA GLN A 94 7.03 21.42 33.83
C GLN A 94 8.30 20.62 33.58
N TYR A 95 8.33 19.40 34.09
CA TYR A 95 9.33 18.40 33.75
C TYR A 95 8.78 17.45 32.68
N ILE A 96 9.53 17.25 31.58
CA ILE A 96 9.13 16.42 30.44
C ILE A 96 10.31 15.54 30.00
N ASP A 97 10.04 14.25 29.82
CA ASP A 97 10.94 13.35 29.11
C ASP A 97 10.79 13.56 27.59
N LEU A 98 11.80 14.14 26.94
CA LEU A 98 11.67 14.59 25.54
C LEU A 98 11.28 13.46 24.56
N TYR A 99 11.72 12.23 24.81
CA TYR A 99 11.34 11.09 23.95
C TYR A 99 9.84 10.79 23.97
N THR A 100 9.09 11.22 25.00
CA THR A 100 7.65 10.99 25.12
C THR A 100 6.82 11.96 24.27
N ILE A 101 7.41 13.08 23.88
CA ILE A 101 6.79 14.12 23.04
C ILE A 101 7.34 14.12 21.60
N GLU A 102 8.23 13.17 21.26
CA GLU A 102 8.71 13.00 19.90
C GLU A 102 7.68 12.30 19.02
N LYS A 103 7.33 12.96 17.91
CA LYS A 103 6.53 12.41 16.84
C LYS A 103 7.43 11.61 15.90
N LEU A 104 7.36 10.28 15.99
CA LEU A 104 8.19 9.39 15.20
C LEU A 104 7.94 9.57 13.69
N PRO A 105 9.01 9.73 12.88
CA PRO A 105 8.88 9.71 11.43
C PRO A 105 8.51 8.30 10.94
N PRO A 106 7.96 8.18 9.72
CA PRO A 106 7.65 6.87 9.16
C PRO A 106 8.93 6.05 8.92
N PRO A 107 8.81 4.71 8.83
CA PRO A 107 9.91 3.84 8.39
C PRO A 107 10.46 4.24 7.01
N LEU A 108 11.76 4.07 6.82
CA LEU A 108 12.47 4.41 5.59
C LEU A 108 12.51 3.24 4.61
N ASN A 109 12.72 3.52 3.32
CA ASN A 109 12.98 2.51 2.28
C ASN A 109 11.96 1.36 2.26
N VAL A 110 10.68 1.71 2.34
CA VAL A 110 9.56 0.76 2.31
C VAL A 110 9.44 0.20 0.89
N THR A 111 9.60 -1.11 0.76
CA THR A 111 9.59 -1.81 -0.53
C THR A 111 8.78 -3.10 -0.44
N ALA A 112 8.24 -3.54 -1.57
CA ALA A 112 7.51 -4.79 -1.68
C ALA A 112 8.10 -5.60 -2.85
N ASN A 113 8.70 -6.74 -2.55
CA ASN A 113 9.26 -7.65 -3.53
C ASN A 113 8.36 -8.88 -3.69
N CYS A 114 7.64 -8.95 -4.80
CA CYS A 114 6.72 -10.04 -5.10
C CYS A 114 7.18 -10.91 -6.29
N GLY A 115 8.49 -10.93 -6.58
CA GLY A 115 9.07 -11.65 -7.72
C GLY A 115 9.28 -13.15 -7.52
N GLY A 116 8.96 -13.69 -6.35
CA GLY A 116 9.18 -15.10 -6.02
C GLY A 116 8.32 -16.09 -6.82
N ILE A 117 8.77 -17.35 -6.84
CA ILE A 117 8.01 -18.50 -7.38
C ILE A 117 6.79 -18.79 -6.49
N GLN A 118 6.92 -18.54 -5.18
CA GLN A 118 5.84 -18.66 -4.20
C GLN A 118 4.86 -17.46 -4.31
N LYS A 119 3.60 -17.66 -3.92
CA LYS A 119 2.56 -16.59 -3.87
C LYS A 119 2.76 -15.64 -2.69
N ASP A 120 4.00 -15.37 -2.31
CA ASP A 120 4.37 -14.56 -1.17
C ASP A 120 5.02 -13.27 -1.66
N CYS A 121 4.68 -12.14 -1.03
CA CYS A 121 5.35 -10.88 -1.26
C CYS A 121 6.09 -10.45 0.01
N ILE A 122 7.40 -10.20 -0.12
CA ILE A 122 8.24 -9.78 1.00
C ILE A 122 8.23 -8.26 1.04
N ILE A 123 7.63 -7.71 2.10
CA ILE A 123 7.65 -6.28 2.39
C ILE A 123 8.83 -6.01 3.31
N GLN A 124 9.68 -5.04 2.96
CA GLN A 124 10.88 -4.69 3.71
C GLN A 124 10.94 -3.18 3.97
N TRP A 125 11.49 -2.80 5.10
CA TRP A 125 11.71 -1.41 5.48
C TRP A 125 12.95 -1.27 6.35
N GLN A 126 13.38 -0.03 6.51
CA GLN A 126 14.37 0.39 7.48
C GLN A 126 13.67 1.15 8.61
N ARG A 127 14.29 1.14 9.79
CA ARG A 127 13.78 1.85 10.96
C ARG A 127 13.61 3.35 10.70
N PRO A 128 12.74 4.04 11.45
CA PRO A 128 12.71 5.49 11.48
C PRO A 128 14.09 6.07 11.84
N GLN A 129 14.44 7.19 11.22
CA GLN A 129 15.60 7.96 11.64
C GLN A 129 15.23 8.82 12.85
N ILE A 130 15.84 8.53 14.00
CA ILE A 130 15.77 9.35 15.21
C ILE A 130 17.18 9.56 15.78
N SER A 131 17.36 10.61 16.57
CA SER A 131 18.67 11.06 17.07
C SER A 131 19.22 10.26 18.25
N HIS A 132 18.36 9.64 19.05
CA HIS A 132 18.71 9.05 20.35
C HIS A 132 18.62 7.52 20.41
N SER A 133 18.20 6.85 19.32
CA SER A 133 18.24 5.38 19.25
C SER A 133 18.62 4.86 17.87
N SER A 134 19.52 3.88 17.85
CA SER A 134 20.01 3.21 16.65
C SER A 134 19.60 1.73 16.56
N LYS A 135 18.83 1.24 17.53
CA LYS A 135 18.55 -0.19 17.75
C LYS A 135 17.19 -0.58 17.16
N ASP A 136 17.18 -1.54 16.25
CA ASP A 136 15.94 -1.99 15.60
C ASP A 136 14.91 -2.63 16.57
N ARG A 137 15.41 -3.26 17.66
CA ARG A 137 14.57 -3.90 18.68
C ARG A 137 13.66 -2.94 19.45
N CYS A 138 13.90 -1.64 19.32
CA CYS A 138 13.16 -0.58 20.01
C CYS A 138 11.89 -0.17 19.27
N PHE A 139 11.62 -0.75 18.10
CA PHE A 139 10.49 -0.38 17.27
C PHE A 139 9.55 -1.57 17.05
N ILE A 140 8.26 -1.24 17.02
CA ILE A 140 7.18 -2.07 16.50
C ILE A 140 6.56 -1.35 15.31
N TYR A 141 6.03 -2.13 14.38
CA TYR A 141 5.51 -1.60 13.13
C TYR A 141 4.08 -2.05 12.90
N GLU A 142 3.28 -1.15 12.35
CA GLU A 142 1.95 -1.46 11.84
C GLU A 142 1.99 -1.36 10.32
N VAL A 143 1.64 -2.46 9.66
CA VAL A 143 1.62 -2.63 8.21
C VAL A 143 0.16 -2.65 7.77
N ASP A 144 -0.24 -1.64 7.00
CA ASP A 144 -1.59 -1.50 6.43
C ASP A 144 -1.53 -1.82 4.94
N ILE A 145 -2.23 -2.89 4.52
CA ILE A 145 -2.33 -3.31 3.13
C ILE A 145 -3.78 -3.22 2.71
N LYS A 146 -4.05 -2.37 1.71
CA LYS A 146 -5.38 -2.19 1.13
C LYS A 146 -5.41 -2.73 -0.27
N HIS A 147 -6.49 -3.42 -0.62
CA HIS A 147 -6.74 -3.91 -1.96
C HIS A 147 -8.22 -3.87 -2.30
N LYS A 148 -8.55 -3.86 -3.60
CA LYS A 148 -9.93 -4.02 -4.05
C LYS A 148 -10.19 -5.51 -4.28
N ALA A 149 -11.22 -6.04 -3.61
CA ALA A 149 -11.73 -7.37 -3.94
C ALA A 149 -12.71 -7.29 -5.11
N ASN A 150 -13.57 -6.26 -5.10
CA ASN A 150 -14.58 -5.94 -6.11
C ASN A 150 -14.60 -4.42 -6.39
N PRO A 151 -15.23 -3.94 -7.48
CA PRO A 151 -15.32 -2.50 -7.79
C PRO A 151 -15.90 -1.66 -6.65
N GLU A 152 -16.78 -2.25 -5.85
CA GLU A 152 -17.52 -1.62 -4.76
C GLU A 152 -16.90 -1.86 -3.37
N GLU A 153 -15.98 -2.82 -3.23
CA GLU A 153 -15.45 -3.25 -1.92
C GLU A 153 -13.93 -3.09 -1.80
N LYS A 154 -13.52 -2.32 -0.78
CA LYS A 154 -12.12 -2.16 -0.37
C LYS A 154 -11.85 -3.05 0.83
N THR A 155 -11.09 -4.11 0.64
CA THR A 155 -10.58 -4.96 1.71
C THR A 155 -9.34 -4.31 2.33
N LYS A 156 -9.25 -4.35 3.66
CA LYS A 156 -8.16 -3.78 4.44
C LYS A 156 -7.61 -4.83 5.39
N ASP A 157 -6.34 -5.14 5.24
CA ASP A 157 -5.61 -6.03 6.14
C ASP A 157 -4.59 -5.21 6.94
N THR A 158 -4.60 -5.37 8.26
CA THR A 158 -3.70 -4.65 9.16
C THR A 158 -2.93 -5.66 10.00
N TYR A 159 -1.60 -5.54 10.00
CA TYR A 159 -0.70 -6.45 10.68
C TYR A 159 0.24 -5.68 11.60
N ILE A 160 0.45 -6.19 12.80
CA ILE A 160 1.44 -5.66 13.74
C ILE A 160 2.63 -6.62 13.76
N THR A 161 3.83 -6.08 13.64
CA THR A 161 5.07 -6.85 13.66
C THR A 161 6.07 -6.22 14.60
N GLU A 162 6.68 -7.06 15.43
CA GLU A 162 7.62 -6.63 16.45
C GLU A 162 9.04 -7.07 16.09
N ARG A 163 10.02 -6.18 16.27
CA ARG A 163 11.45 -6.50 16.18
C ARG A 163 11.88 -7.13 14.84
N LYS A 164 11.10 -6.94 13.78
CA LYS A 164 11.37 -7.40 12.40
C LYS A 164 11.43 -6.20 11.46
N LYS A 165 12.27 -6.33 10.42
CA LYS A 165 12.41 -5.35 9.31
C LYS A 165 11.64 -5.75 8.06
N ASN A 166 10.93 -6.87 8.15
CA ASN A 166 10.20 -7.42 7.03
C ASN A 166 8.90 -8.08 7.51
N TYR A 167 7.99 -8.19 6.55
CA TYR A 167 6.73 -8.90 6.70
C TYR A 167 6.45 -9.66 5.41
N THR A 168 6.12 -10.95 5.54
CA THR A 168 5.74 -11.78 4.39
C THR A 168 4.23 -11.73 4.23
N PHE A 169 3.77 -11.04 3.20
CA PHE A 169 2.37 -11.04 2.80
C PHE A 169 2.07 -12.31 2.01
N GLN A 170 1.33 -13.22 2.64
CA GLN A 170 0.94 -14.50 2.07
C GLN A 170 -0.23 -14.36 1.10
N ASN A 171 -0.40 -15.34 0.21
CA ASN A 171 -1.52 -15.40 -0.75
C ASN A 171 -1.63 -14.17 -1.66
N PHE A 172 -0.49 -13.57 -2.00
CA PHE A 172 -0.40 -12.46 -2.93
C PHE A 172 -0.99 -12.85 -4.30
N ASN A 173 -1.94 -12.03 -4.76
CA ASN A 173 -2.56 -12.21 -6.06
C ASN A 173 -1.94 -11.24 -7.08
N LYS A 174 -1.18 -11.78 -8.04
CA LYS A 174 -0.52 -11.00 -9.11
C LYS A 174 -1.48 -10.17 -9.97
N LYS A 175 -2.77 -10.49 -9.98
CA LYS A 175 -3.83 -9.79 -10.73
C LYS A 175 -4.50 -8.65 -9.95
N LYS A 176 -4.16 -8.49 -8.67
CA LYS A 176 -4.68 -7.43 -7.81
C LYS A 176 -3.63 -6.35 -7.59
N ARG A 177 -4.11 -5.11 -7.47
CA ARG A 177 -3.31 -3.96 -7.07
C ARG A 177 -3.47 -3.71 -5.58
N TYR A 178 -2.35 -3.49 -4.90
CA TYR A 178 -2.27 -3.27 -3.47
C TYR A 178 -1.68 -1.90 -3.16
N LEU A 179 -2.10 -1.34 -2.02
CA LEU A 179 -1.59 -0.10 -1.45
C LEU A 179 -1.07 -0.39 -0.05
N LEU A 180 0.23 -0.27 0.13
CA LEU A 180 0.92 -0.47 1.40
C LEU A 180 1.17 0.88 2.08
N LYS A 181 0.88 0.97 3.37
CA LYS A 181 1.40 2.00 4.28
C LYS A 181 1.98 1.33 5.51
N ILE A 182 3.01 1.93 6.08
CA ILE A 182 3.61 1.44 7.33
C ILE A 182 3.89 2.61 8.27
N ARG A 183 3.72 2.40 9.57
CA ARG A 183 4.13 3.34 10.62
C ARG A 183 4.85 2.61 11.75
N ALA A 184 5.54 3.36 12.60
CA ALA A 184 6.30 2.82 13.72
C ALA A 184 5.82 3.40 15.06
N ALA A 185 6.02 2.61 16.12
CA ALA A 185 5.93 3.03 17.50
C ALA A 185 7.10 2.44 18.28
N GLY A 186 7.40 3.02 19.45
CA GLY A 186 8.43 2.56 20.36
C GLY A 186 8.01 1.34 21.17
N ASN A 187 9.00 0.48 21.47
CA ASN A 187 8.90 -0.67 22.35
C ASN A 187 10.12 -0.69 23.29
N GLY A 188 10.23 0.38 24.08
CA GLY A 188 11.35 0.66 24.98
C GLY A 188 12.47 1.48 24.35
N CYS A 189 13.64 1.50 25.00
CA CYS A 189 14.83 2.25 24.58
C CYS A 189 14.65 3.77 24.49
N LEU A 190 13.81 4.37 25.35
CA LEU A 190 13.53 5.80 25.33
C LEU A 190 12.99 6.25 23.96
N VAL A 191 12.09 5.47 23.37
CA VAL A 191 11.40 5.79 22.11
C VAL A 191 9.92 5.94 22.42
N ASN A 192 9.26 6.95 21.84
CA ASN A 192 7.83 7.20 22.06
C ASN A 192 6.97 5.97 21.75
N THR A 193 6.12 5.54 22.67
CA THR A 193 5.20 4.41 22.47
C THR A 193 3.97 4.77 21.64
N ALA A 194 3.70 6.06 21.42
CA ALA A 194 2.64 6.51 20.53
C ALA A 194 2.96 6.16 19.05
N TRP A 195 1.92 5.86 18.28
CA TRP A 195 2.06 5.62 16.84
C TRP A 195 2.48 6.89 16.11
N GLY A 196 3.59 6.79 15.36
CA GLY A 196 4.08 7.84 14.49
C GLY A 196 3.28 7.99 13.20
N GLU A 197 3.87 8.75 12.28
CA GLU A 197 3.26 9.03 10.98
C GLU A 197 3.27 7.82 10.05
N TRP A 198 2.25 7.77 9.18
CA TRP A 198 2.20 6.79 8.10
C TRP A 198 3.22 7.13 7.01
N SER A 199 3.87 6.11 6.47
CA SER A 199 4.69 6.25 5.27
C SER A 199 3.89 6.74 4.08
N ALA A 200 4.59 7.30 3.10
CA ALA A 200 4.03 7.46 1.77
C ALA A 200 3.51 6.10 1.27
N PRO A 201 2.36 6.09 0.56
CA PRO A 201 1.78 4.84 0.09
C PRO A 201 2.63 4.20 -1.01
N VAL A 202 2.98 2.93 -0.82
CA VAL A 202 3.70 2.12 -1.81
C VAL A 202 2.70 1.27 -2.58
N LYS A 203 2.66 1.40 -3.91
CA LYS A 203 1.79 0.61 -4.77
C LYS A 203 2.55 -0.60 -5.29
N PHE A 204 1.95 -1.78 -5.23
CA PHE A 204 2.53 -3.01 -5.75
C PHE A 204 1.47 -3.95 -6.30
N GLY A 205 1.90 -4.94 -7.09
CA GLY A 205 1.00 -5.79 -7.89
C GLY A 205 0.48 -5.11 -9.15
N ASN A 206 -0.10 -5.92 -10.02
CA ASN A 206 -0.64 -5.47 -11.30
C ASN A 206 -2.15 -5.65 -11.28
N GLU A 207 -2.88 -4.64 -11.69
CA GLU A 207 -4.27 -4.83 -12.09
C GLU A 207 -4.22 -5.39 -13.52
N GLU A 208 -4.80 -6.57 -13.76
CA GLU A 208 -5.03 -7.03 -15.13
C GLU A 208 -6.08 -6.13 -15.76
N VAL A 209 -5.66 -4.96 -16.23
CA VAL A 209 -6.43 -4.17 -17.17
C VAL A 209 -6.24 -4.87 -18.51
N ILE A 210 -7.33 -5.24 -19.20
CA ILE A 210 -7.26 -5.71 -20.58
C ILE A 210 -6.43 -4.67 -21.34
N SER A 211 -5.24 -5.07 -21.80
CA SER A 211 -4.33 -4.14 -22.47
C SER A 211 -5.09 -3.48 -23.63
N PRO A 212 -4.97 -2.16 -23.84
CA PRO A 212 -5.64 -1.49 -24.95
C PRO A 212 -5.37 -2.18 -26.29
N SER A 213 -4.17 -2.74 -26.45
CA SER A 213 -3.80 -3.57 -27.60
C SER A 213 -4.67 -4.82 -27.78
N VAL A 214 -4.96 -5.55 -26.69
CA VAL A 214 -5.83 -6.74 -26.70
C VAL A 214 -7.28 -6.35 -26.98
N LEU A 215 -7.74 -5.23 -26.43
CA LEU A 215 -9.07 -4.70 -26.74
C LEU A 215 -9.22 -4.33 -28.22
N VAL A 216 -8.20 -3.67 -28.80
CA VAL A 216 -8.18 -3.33 -30.24
C VAL A 216 -8.15 -4.59 -31.09
N LEU A 217 -7.37 -5.61 -30.74
CA LEU A 217 -7.33 -6.89 -31.45
C LEU A 217 -8.70 -7.61 -31.42
N LEU A 218 -9.37 -7.62 -30.27
CA LEU A 218 -10.73 -8.14 -30.13
C LEU A 218 -11.72 -7.39 -31.03
N LEU A 219 -11.66 -6.05 -31.07
CA LEU A 219 -12.52 -5.24 -31.93
C LEU A 219 -12.27 -5.52 -33.42
N ILE A 220 -11.00 -5.69 -33.83
CA ILE A 220 -10.64 -6.05 -35.20
C ILE A 220 -11.20 -7.44 -35.56
N ALA A 221 -11.06 -8.42 -34.67
CA ALA A 221 -11.58 -9.77 -34.89
C ALA A 221 -13.11 -9.78 -35.04
N VAL A 222 -13.82 -9.00 -34.24
CA VAL A 222 -15.28 -8.84 -34.37
C VAL A 222 -15.65 -8.16 -35.69
N ALA A 223 -14.93 -7.11 -36.08
CA ALA A 223 -15.18 -6.39 -37.33
C ALA A 223 -14.95 -7.28 -38.57
N THR A 224 -13.90 -8.09 -38.58
CA THR A 224 -13.61 -9.01 -39.70
C THR A 224 -14.66 -10.12 -39.82
N LEU A 225 -15.11 -10.67 -38.69
CA LEU A 225 -16.22 -11.62 -38.64
C LEU A 225 -17.52 -11.02 -39.22
N LEU A 226 -17.86 -9.80 -38.83
CA LEU A 226 -19.03 -9.10 -39.35
C LEU A 226 -18.91 -8.83 -40.86
N ALA A 227 -17.73 -8.40 -41.33
CA ALA A 227 -17.49 -8.19 -42.75
C ALA A 227 -17.59 -9.49 -43.56
N ALA A 228 -17.09 -10.61 -43.03
CA ALA A 228 -17.20 -11.94 -43.65
C ALA A 228 -18.67 -12.40 -43.75
N ILE A 229 -19.46 -12.20 -42.68
CA ILE A 229 -20.88 -12.53 -42.68
C ILE A 229 -21.65 -11.68 -43.71
N LEU A 230 -21.38 -10.38 -43.75
CA LEU A 230 -22.02 -9.47 -44.72
C LEU A 230 -21.65 -9.81 -46.16
N THR A 231 -20.39 -10.14 -46.43
CA THR A 231 -19.94 -10.57 -47.77
C THR A 231 -20.58 -11.90 -48.18
N ILE A 232 -20.66 -12.90 -47.29
CA ILE A 232 -21.39 -14.15 -47.57
C ILE A 232 -22.86 -13.88 -47.88
N PHE A 233 -23.51 -12.99 -47.11
CA PHE A 233 -24.90 -12.63 -47.33
C PHE A 233 -25.11 -11.90 -48.67
N PHE A 234 -24.22 -10.95 -49.01
CA PHE A 234 -24.22 -10.29 -50.31
C PHE A 234 -24.00 -11.27 -51.46
N CYS A 235 -23.03 -12.19 -51.36
CA CYS A 235 -22.76 -13.21 -52.37
C CYS A 235 -23.94 -14.17 -52.58
N LYS A 236 -24.70 -14.50 -51.51
CA LYS A 236 -25.96 -15.25 -51.62
C LYS A 236 -27.05 -14.42 -52.30
N ARG A 237 -27.16 -13.12 -52.00
CA ARG A 237 -28.21 -12.23 -52.51
C ARG A 237 -28.04 -11.84 -53.98
N THR A 238 -26.81 -11.64 -54.44
CA THR A 238 -26.50 -11.22 -55.83
C THR A 238 -26.33 -12.39 -56.79
N GLY A 239 -26.48 -13.64 -56.34
CA GLY A 239 -26.48 -14.81 -57.22
C GLY A 239 -25.10 -15.26 -57.72
N TYR A 240 -24.00 -14.68 -57.24
CA TYR A 240 -22.63 -15.08 -57.60
C TYR A 240 -22.33 -16.57 -57.29
N TRP A 241 -23.02 -17.16 -56.30
CA TRP A 241 -22.93 -18.60 -56.04
C TRP A 241 -23.39 -19.49 -57.21
N LYS A 242 -24.29 -19.00 -58.09
CA LYS A 242 -24.70 -19.71 -59.31
C LYS A 242 -23.62 -19.65 -60.42
N ALA A 243 -22.69 -18.70 -60.35
CA ALA A 243 -21.59 -18.56 -61.30
C ALA A 243 -20.34 -19.36 -60.85
N ALA A 244 -20.11 -19.49 -59.55
CA ALA A 244 -18.98 -20.24 -58.99
C ALA A 244 -19.23 -21.77 -58.90
N PHE A 245 -20.48 -22.21 -58.83
CA PHE A 245 -20.87 -23.64 -58.85
C PHE A 245 -22.03 -23.85 -59.85
N PRO A 246 -21.74 -24.06 -61.15
CA PRO A 246 -22.78 -24.41 -62.12
C PRO A 246 -23.42 -25.76 -61.73
N GLN A 247 -24.74 -25.88 -61.88
CA GLN A 247 -25.43 -27.15 -61.64
C GLN A 247 -24.93 -28.20 -62.65
N ILE A 248 -24.49 -29.35 -62.13
CA ILE A 248 -24.10 -30.52 -62.94
C ILE A 248 -25.35 -30.97 -63.73
N PRO A 249 -25.29 -31.10 -65.08
CA PRO A 249 -26.41 -31.56 -65.87
C PRO A 249 -26.82 -33.00 -65.48
N GLU A 250 -28.12 -33.25 -65.36
CA GLU A 250 -28.66 -34.60 -65.10
C GLU A 250 -28.19 -35.60 -66.17
N PRO A 251 -27.72 -36.81 -65.76
CA PRO A 251 -27.40 -37.86 -66.72
C PRO A 251 -28.68 -38.42 -67.35
N LYS A 252 -28.69 -38.52 -68.67
CA LYS A 252 -29.78 -39.16 -69.43
C LYS A 252 -29.87 -40.64 -69.08
N ASN A 253 -31.00 -41.06 -68.53
CA ASN A 253 -31.34 -42.47 -68.35
C ASN A 253 -31.47 -43.17 -69.71
N ALA A 254 -30.54 -44.06 -70.02
CA ALA A 254 -30.69 -45.05 -71.06
C ALA A 254 -30.41 -46.43 -70.46
N PHE A 255 -31.38 -46.96 -69.72
CA PHE A 255 -31.48 -48.39 -69.50
C PHE A 255 -31.79 -49.06 -70.84
N ARG A 256 -30.87 -49.88 -71.35
CA ARG A 256 -31.20 -51.00 -72.24
C ARG A 256 -30.76 -52.30 -71.59
N VAL A 257 -31.69 -53.24 -71.66
CA VAL A 257 -31.77 -54.54 -71.01
C VAL A 257 -30.97 -55.59 -71.81
N LEU A 258 -30.08 -56.33 -71.11
CA LEU A 258 -29.55 -57.71 -71.27
C LEU A 258 -29.04 -58.24 -72.66
N PRO A 259 -28.28 -59.36 -72.77
CA PRO A 259 -28.08 -60.46 -71.79
C PRO A 259 -26.63 -60.98 -71.56
N ASP A 260 -26.51 -61.80 -70.51
CA ASP A 260 -25.53 -62.87 -70.20
C ASP A 260 -24.09 -62.75 -70.69
N THR A 261 -23.15 -62.67 -69.73
CA THR A 261 -22.04 -63.64 -69.69
C THR A 261 -21.46 -63.76 -68.29
N THR A 262 -21.39 -65.01 -67.84
CA THR A 262 -20.69 -65.53 -66.66
C THR A 262 -19.24 -65.05 -66.55
N LEU A 263 -18.84 -64.59 -65.37
CA LEU A 263 -17.49 -64.80 -64.86
C LEU A 263 -17.47 -64.67 -63.34
N GLU A 264 -17.27 -65.83 -62.72
CA GLU A 264 -16.85 -66.01 -61.34
C GLU A 264 -15.65 -65.12 -61.02
N THR A 265 -15.62 -64.52 -59.83
CA THR A 265 -14.46 -64.67 -58.94
C THR A 265 -14.78 -64.21 -57.53
N GLU A 266 -14.37 -65.06 -56.60
CA GLU A 266 -14.40 -64.94 -55.15
C GLU A 266 -13.65 -63.70 -54.66
N CYS A 267 -14.11 -63.12 -53.53
CA CYS A 267 -13.29 -63.17 -52.31
C CYS A 267 -14.11 -62.69 -51.10
N LYS A 268 -14.28 -63.61 -50.15
CA LYS A 268 -14.77 -63.38 -48.79
C LYS A 268 -13.55 -63.52 -47.87
N MET A 269 -13.15 -62.45 -47.19
CA MET A 269 -12.31 -62.50 -45.98
C MET A 269 -12.77 -61.34 -45.08
N GLN A 270 -13.54 -61.59 -44.02
CA GLN A 270 -13.17 -62.17 -42.71
C GLN A 270 -12.56 -61.10 -41.79
N SER A 271 -13.40 -60.69 -40.83
CA SER A 271 -13.13 -59.78 -39.72
C SER A 271 -12.17 -60.41 -38.72
N ILE A 272 -11.15 -59.65 -38.31
CA ILE A 272 -10.31 -59.96 -37.15
C ILE A 272 -10.40 -58.76 -36.20
N THR A 273 -10.94 -59.01 -35.00
CA THR A 273 -10.82 -58.17 -33.80
C THR A 273 -9.48 -58.44 -33.12
N PRO A 274 -8.81 -57.43 -32.54
CA PRO A 274 -7.82 -57.65 -31.50
C PRO A 274 -8.39 -57.35 -30.11
N ASP A 275 -7.99 -58.21 -29.18
CA ASP A 275 -8.41 -58.32 -27.79
C ASP A 275 -8.03 -57.15 -26.88
N THR A 276 -8.76 -57.15 -25.76
CA THR A 276 -8.66 -56.24 -24.60
C THR A 276 -7.50 -56.68 -23.70
N GLU A 277 -6.55 -55.79 -23.40
CA GLU A 277 -5.58 -55.98 -22.31
C GLU A 277 -6.05 -55.26 -21.04
N GLU A 278 -6.29 -56.04 -19.97
CA GLU A 278 -6.37 -55.56 -18.59
C GLU A 278 -4.97 -55.29 -18.05
N ILE A 279 -4.75 -54.11 -17.44
CA ILE A 279 -3.53 -53.82 -16.66
C ILE A 279 -3.89 -53.69 -15.18
N ILE A 280 -3.25 -54.56 -14.40
CA ILE A 280 -3.34 -54.74 -12.95
C ILE A 280 -2.71 -53.54 -12.21
N LEU A 281 -3.45 -52.99 -11.24
CA LEU A 281 -2.96 -52.03 -10.25
C LEU A 281 -2.20 -52.77 -9.13
N VAL A 282 -0.90 -52.52 -9.01
CA VAL A 282 -0.12 -52.89 -7.81
C VAL A 282 0.10 -51.62 -6.98
N ALA A 283 -0.51 -51.59 -5.79
CA ALA A 283 -0.26 -50.61 -4.76
C ALA A 283 0.99 -51.02 -3.97
N GLU A 284 1.99 -50.15 -3.92
CA GLU A 284 3.15 -50.31 -3.05
C GLU A 284 3.06 -49.34 -1.88
N VAL A 285 2.80 -49.92 -0.70
CA VAL A 285 2.92 -49.30 0.61
C VAL A 285 4.37 -49.49 1.06
N MET A 286 5.10 -48.41 1.33
CA MET A 286 6.29 -48.47 2.17
C MET A 286 6.40 -47.23 3.07
N LYS A 287 6.06 -47.49 4.34
CA LYS A 287 6.83 -47.19 5.57
C LYS A 287 7.29 -45.76 5.86
#